data_AF-A0A5B8UKB4-F1
#
_entry.id   AF-A0A5B8UKB4-F1
#
_cell.length_a   1.000
_cell.length_b   1.000
_cell.length_c   1.000
_cell.angle_alpha   90.00
_cell.angle_beta   90.00
_cell.angle_gamma   90.00
#
_symmetry.space_group_name_H-M   'P 1'
#
loop_
_entity.id
_entity.type
_entity.pdbx_description
1 polymer ?
#
loop_
_entity_poly.entity_id
_entity_poly.type
_entity_poly.pdbx_seq_one_letter_code
_entity_poly.pdbx_strand_id
1 'polypeptide(L)' 'MKQGWIEGEDYYVSEAGLVVFTAKYLLERGYCCGNGCKHCPYNFEAVAEPKRSYLLANRKEHEL' A
#
# COMPACT_ATOMS: atom_id res chain seq x y z
N MET A 1 -11.80 15.83 7.54
CA MET A 1 -11.48 14.44 7.91
C MET A 1 -12.54 13.56 7.27
N LYS A 2 -12.15 12.54 6.51
CA LYS A 2 -13.07 11.62 5.83
C LYS A 2 -13.84 10.82 6.90
N GLN A 3 -15.17 10.73 6.79
CA GLN A 3 -16.04 10.14 7.83
C GLN A 3 -16.00 8.60 7.90
N GLY A 4 -15.20 7.95 7.06
CA GLY A 4 -15.02 6.50 7.05
C GLY A 4 -14.20 6.04 5.84
N TRP A 5 -13.97 4.74 5.76
CA TRP A 5 -13.38 4.09 4.58
C TRP A 5 -14.47 3.51 3.70
N ILE A 6 -14.33 3.68 2.39
CA ILE A 6 -15.27 3.17 1.38
C ILE A 6 -14.68 1.91 0.75
N GLU A 7 -15.41 0.79 0.82
CA GLU A 7 -15.02 -0.45 0.14
C GLU A 7 -15.04 -0.26 -1.39
N GLY A 8 -14.02 -0.78 -2.07
CA GLY A 8 -13.78 -0.56 -3.50
C GLY A 8 -12.99 0.71 -3.82
N GLU A 9 -12.95 1.69 -2.93
CA GLU A 9 -12.18 2.93 -3.12
C GLU A 9 -10.96 3.02 -2.21
N ASP A 10 -11.17 2.90 -0.90
CA ASP A 10 -10.14 3.04 0.12
C ASP A 10 -9.50 1.70 0.47
N TYR A 11 -10.30 0.64 0.42
CA TYR A 11 -9.85 -0.74 0.66
C TYR A 11 -10.72 -1.73 -0.11
N TYR A 12 -10.27 -2.99 -0.17
CA TYR A 12 -11.08 -4.14 -0.55
C TYR A 12 -10.75 -5.32 0.36
N VAL A 13 -11.64 -6.32 0.41
CA VAL A 13 -11.37 -7.59 1.09
C VAL A 13 -10.79 -8.56 0.06
N SER A 14 -9.59 -9.08 0.33
CA SER A 14 -8.97 -10.09 -0.54
C SER A 14 -9.68 -11.44 -0.45
N GLU A 15 -9.40 -12.35 -1.36
CA GLU A 15 -9.93 -13.73 -1.32
C GLU A 15 -9.56 -14.47 -0.02
N ALA A 16 -8.47 -14.06 0.63
CA ALA A 16 -8.04 -14.57 1.93
C ALA A 16 -8.78 -13.93 3.12
N GLY A 17 -9.76 -13.06 2.89
CA GLY A 17 -10.50 -12.35 3.93
C GLY A 17 -9.72 -11.20 4.58
N LEU A 18 -8.65 -10.72 3.95
CA LEU A 18 -7.82 -9.64 4.49
C LEU A 18 -8.23 -8.28 3.92
N VAL A 19 -8.29 -7.26 4.77
CA VAL A 19 -8.49 -5.88 4.34
C VAL A 19 -7.20 -5.37 3.68
N VAL A 20 -7.29 -4.96 2.42
CA VAL A 20 -6.18 -4.40 1.64
C VAL A 20 -6.50 -2.96 1.26
N PHE A 21 -5.70 -2.01 1.75
CA PHE A 21 -5.84 -0.61 1.37
C PHE A 21 -5.38 -0.36 -0.06
N THR A 22 -6.12 0.49 -0.77
CA THR A 22 -5.77 0.93 -2.12
C THR A 22 -4.68 1.98 -2.09
N ALA A 23 -4.03 2.20 -3.25
CA ALA A 23 -3.09 3.29 -3.42
C ALA A 23 -3.73 4.66 -3.14
N LYS A 24 -5.03 4.84 -3.47
CA LYS A 24 -5.78 6.08 -3.21
C LYS A 24 -5.81 6.39 -1.72
N TYR A 25 -6.25 5.44 -0.89
CA TYR A 25 -6.27 5.65 0.57
C TYR A 25 -4.87 5.91 1.14
N LEU A 26 -3.88 5.13 0.70
CA LEU A 26 -2.51 5.28 1.16
C LEU A 26 -1.94 6.66 0.80
N LEU A 27 -2.31 7.21 -0.37
CA LEU A 27 -1.95 8.56 -0.80
C LEU A 27 -2.68 9.62 0.04
N GLU A 28 -3.98 9.48 0.26
CA GLU A 28 -4.79 10.40 1.09
C GLU A 28 -4.28 10.46 2.55
N ARG A 29 -3.77 9.35 3.08
CA ARG A 29 -3.13 9.29 4.41
C ARG A 29 -1.91 10.21 4.54
N GLY A 30 -1.24 10.52 3.43
CA GLY A 30 -0.17 11.51 3.37
C GLY A 30 1.20 11.09 3.93
N TYR A 31 1.41 9.80 4.24
CA TYR A 31 2.74 9.31 4.63
C TYR A 31 3.00 7.84 4.30
N CYS A 32 4.28 7.52 4.05
CA CYS A 32 4.79 6.16 3.93
C CYS A 32 5.03 5.54 5.31
N CYS A 33 4.39 4.41 5.61
CA CYS A 33 4.45 3.77 6.92
C CYS A 33 5.57 2.74 7.07
N GLY A 34 6.41 2.53 6.06
CA GLY A 34 7.56 1.60 6.13
C GLY A 34 7.23 0.10 6.13
N ASN A 35 5.97 -0.29 5.90
CA ASN A 35 5.58 -1.71 5.95
C ASN A 35 5.86 -2.49 4.65
N GLY A 36 6.14 -1.82 3.54
CA GLY A 36 6.33 -2.48 2.24
C GLY A 36 5.03 -3.03 1.66
N CYS A 37 3.96 -2.22 1.67
CA CYS A 37 2.65 -2.63 1.17
C CYS A 37 2.59 -2.75 -0.36
N LYS A 38 1.77 -3.68 -0.83
CA LYS A 38 1.54 -3.97 -2.25
C LYS A 38 1.27 -2.71 -3.09
N HIS A 39 0.36 -1.87 -2.61
CA HIS A 39 -0.10 -0.65 -3.31
C HIS A 39 0.63 0.63 -2.88
N CYS A 40 1.90 0.55 -2.47
CA CYS A 40 2.61 1.70 -1.91
C CYS A 40 2.80 2.84 -2.95
N PRO A 41 2.18 4.02 -2.75
CA PRO A 41 2.33 5.14 -3.67
C PRO A 41 3.64 5.92 -3.48
N TYR A 42 4.38 5.64 -2.40
CA TYR A 42 5.56 6.42 -1.97
C TYR A 42 6.91 5.76 -2.29
N ASN A 43 6.97 4.83 -3.24
CA ASN A 43 8.22 4.13 -3.60
C ASN A 43 8.98 3.56 -2.39
N PHE A 44 8.22 3.07 -1.40
CA PHE A 44 8.75 2.45 -0.19
C PHE A 44 9.75 3.33 0.58
N GLU A 45 9.65 4.67 0.50
CA GLU A 45 10.65 5.60 1.07
C GLU A 45 10.98 5.38 2.56
N ALA A 46 10.01 4.97 3.37
CA ALA A 46 10.19 4.73 4.81
C ALA A 46 10.55 3.26 5.13
N VAL A 47 10.73 2.41 4.12
CA VAL A 47 11.18 1.02 4.31
C VAL A 47 12.71 1.03 4.40
N ALA A 48 13.26 0.37 5.42
CA ALA A 48 14.71 0.25 5.58
C ALA A 48 15.36 -0.61 4.48
N GLU A 49 16.63 -0.33 4.17
CA GLU A 49 17.45 -1.21 3.32
C GLU A 49 17.86 -2.49 4.08
N PRO A 50 18.06 -3.62 3.39
CA PRO A 50 17.98 -3.81 1.93
C PRO A 50 16.55 -4.08 1.40
N LYS A 51 15.55 -4.11 2.29
CA LYS A 51 14.18 -4.48 1.93
C LYS A 51 13.57 -3.52 0.93
N ARG A 52 13.84 -2.22 1.04
CA ARG A 52 13.38 -1.22 0.08
C ARG A 52 13.90 -1.49 -1.34
N SER A 53 15.20 -1.72 -1.50
CA SER A 53 15.78 -2.06 -2.81
C SER A 53 15.12 -3.31 -3.41
N TYR A 54 14.91 -4.35 -2.59
CA TYR A 54 14.20 -5.55 -3.03
C TYR A 54 12.76 -5.27 -3.49
N LEU A 55 11.99 -4.49 -2.74
CA LEU A 55 10.61 -4.15 -3.10
C LEU A 55 10.52 -3.30 -4.37
N LEU A 56 11.47 -2.38 -4.57
CA LEU A 56 11.54 -1.58 -5.80
C LEU A 56 11.84 -2.45 -7.02
N ALA A 57 12.72 -3.44 -6.89
CA ALA A 57 13.04 -4.37 -7.96
C ALA A 57 11.84 -5.25 -8.36
N ASN A 58 10.99 -5.63 -7.40
CA ASN A 58 9.89 -6.57 -7.60
C ASN A 58 8.50 -5.90 -7.69
N ARG A 59 8.44 -4.58 -7.93
CA ARG A 59 7.17 -3.84 -7.96
C ARG A 59 6.10 -4.46 -8.89
N LYS A 60 6.51 -5.02 -10.04
CA LYS A 60 5.57 -5.65 -10.99
C LYS A 60 4.85 -6.88 -10.43
N GLU A 61 5.44 -7.59 -9.47
CA GLU A 61 4.80 -8.72 -8.79
C GLU A 61 3.70 -8.26 -7.82
N HIS A 62 3.74 -6.99 -7.41
CA HIS A 62 2.80 -6.38 -6.49
C HIS A 62 1.63 -5.66 -7.19
N GLU A 63 1.53 -5.70 -8.51
CA GLU A 63 0.43 -5.05 -9.26
C GLU A 63 -0.70 -6.02 -9.67
N LEU A 64 -0.60 -7.32 -9.35
CA LEU A 64 -1.62 -8.36 -9.62
C LEU A 64 -2.52 -8.60 -8.41
#